data_AF-A0A7S4U9L9-F1
#
_entry.id   AF-A0A7S4U9L9-F1
#
_cell.length_a   1.000
_cell.length_b   1.000
_cell.length_c   1.000
_cell.angle_alpha   90.00
_cell.angle_beta   90.00
_cell.angle_gamma   90.00
#
_symmetry.space_group_name_H-M   'P 1'
#
loop_
_entity.id
_entity.type
_entity.pdbx_description
1 polymer ?
#
loop_
_entity_poly.entity_id
_entity_poly.type
_entity_poly.pdbx_seq_one_letter_code
_entity_poly.pdbx_strand_id
1 'polypeptide(L)'
;ADGPAAQFVNGARAAIRGCVFVNGDSMGYGGAVAILASRVAIQGSRFLNTSSALGGGCVWAGAQKRDFDVADTTSELNIANSSFAGCSSLGSGGAILVSG
;
A
#
# COMPACT_ATOMS: atom_id res chain seq x y z
N ALA A 1 11.98 -9.64 8.39
CA ALA A 1 11.03 -8.74 9.06
C ALA A 1 9.89 -8.59 8.07
N ASP A 2 8.72 -9.12 8.42
CA ASP A 2 7.61 -9.25 7.48
C ASP A 2 6.85 -7.93 7.48
N GLY A 3 6.70 -7.32 6.30
CA GLY A 3 6.03 -6.02 6.16
C GLY A 3 6.33 -5.34 4.83
N PRO A 4 5.53 -4.31 4.48
CA PRO A 4 5.73 -3.52 3.27
C PRO A 4 7.13 -2.88 3.26
N ALA A 5 7.67 -2.68 2.06
CA ALA A 5 8.89 -1.90 1.85
C ALA A 5 8.72 -0.41 2.24
N ALA A 6 7.51 0.13 2.14
CA ALA A 6 7.19 1.48 2.60
C ALA A 6 5.86 1.51 3.38
N GLN A 7 5.88 2.14 4.55
CA GLN A 7 4.70 2.32 5.38
C GLN A 7 4.50 3.81 5.69
N PHE A 8 3.27 4.30 5.48
CA PHE A 8 2.88 5.68 5.79
C PHE A 8 1.74 5.66 6.80
N VAL A 9 1.91 6.36 7.91
CA VAL A 9 0.98 6.42 9.02
C VAL A 9 0.80 7.86 9.51
N ASN A 10 -0.21 8.12 10.34
CA ASN A 10 -0.34 9.36 11.11
C ASN A 10 -0.44 10.66 10.30
N GLY A 11 -1.29 10.67 9.27
CA GLY A 11 -1.52 11.87 8.45
C GLY A 11 -0.35 12.21 7.53
N ALA A 12 0.56 11.25 7.30
CA ALA A 12 1.71 11.47 6.45
C ALA A 12 1.27 11.88 5.03
N ARG A 13 2.06 12.78 4.43
CA ARG A 13 1.93 13.18 3.03
C ARG A 13 3.20 12.81 2.30
N ALA A 14 3.09 11.90 1.33
CA ALA A 14 4.25 11.35 0.65
C ALA A 14 4.03 11.18 -0.85
N ALA A 15 5.15 11.07 -1.57
CA ALA A 15 5.15 10.76 -2.98
C ALA A 15 6.22 9.71 -3.29
N ILE A 16 5.82 8.68 -4.04
CA ILE A 16 6.68 7.60 -4.55
C ILE A 16 6.80 7.82 -6.05
N ARG A 17 8.02 8.05 -6.56
CA ARG A 17 8.25 8.41 -7.97
C ARG A 17 9.37 7.58 -8.58
N GLY A 18 9.09 6.90 -9.70
CA GLY A 18 10.10 6.14 -10.44
C GLY A 18 10.65 4.92 -9.69
N CYS A 19 9.96 4.45 -8.65
CA CYS A 19 10.43 3.35 -7.83
C CYS A 19 10.06 2.00 -8.44
N VAL A 20 10.87 0.98 -8.15
CA VAL A 20 10.59 -0.41 -8.52
C VAL A 20 10.57 -1.25 -7.25
N PHE A 21 9.44 -1.90 -7.00
CA PHE A 21 9.25 -2.85 -5.89
C PHE A 21 9.19 -4.25 -6.47
N VAL A 22 10.01 -5.16 -5.95
CA VAL A 22 10.14 -6.54 -6.48
C VAL A 22 10.09 -7.53 -5.32
N ASN A 23 9.29 -8.59 -5.46
CA ASN A 23 9.21 -9.69 -4.49
C ASN A 23 8.95 -9.23 -3.04
N GLY A 24 8.16 -8.15 -2.87
CA GLY A 24 7.71 -7.70 -1.56
C GLY A 24 6.62 -8.62 -1.05
N ASP A 25 6.78 -9.19 0.14
CA ASP A 25 5.82 -10.10 0.74
C ASP A 25 5.46 -9.64 2.16
N SER A 26 4.16 -9.58 2.44
CA SER A 26 3.63 -9.08 3.71
C SER A 26 2.56 -10.01 4.25
N MET A 27 2.71 -10.45 5.50
CA MET A 27 1.65 -11.18 6.21
C MET A 27 0.48 -10.27 6.61
N GLY A 28 0.58 -8.96 6.36
CA GLY A 28 -0.47 -7.98 6.60
C GLY A 28 -1.10 -7.48 5.29
N TYR A 29 -1.20 -6.16 5.19
CA TYR A 29 -1.68 -5.45 4.00
C TYR A 29 -0.52 -4.82 3.25
N GLY A 30 -0.66 -4.68 1.93
CA GLY A 30 0.34 -3.99 1.12
C GLY A 30 1.65 -4.76 1.03
N GLY A 31 1.83 -5.62 0.02
CA GLY A 31 3.08 -6.37 -0.12
C GLY A 31 4.32 -5.48 -0.33
N ALA A 32 4.12 -4.28 -0.88
CA ALA A 32 5.18 -3.29 -1.06
C ALA A 32 4.90 -1.97 -0.34
N VAL A 33 3.66 -1.48 -0.37
CA VAL A 33 3.29 -0.19 0.21
C VAL A 33 2.01 -0.33 1.03
N ALA A 34 2.06 0.08 2.30
CA ALA A 34 0.88 0.19 3.15
C ALA A 34 0.66 1.64 3.59
N ILE A 35 -0.56 2.13 3.41
CA ILE A 35 -0.96 3.51 3.69
C ILE A 35 -2.08 3.48 4.72
N LEU A 36 -1.82 4.02 5.90
CA LEU A 36 -2.77 4.10 6.99
C LEU A 36 -3.02 5.56 7.35
N ALA A 37 -4.28 6.01 7.24
CA ALA A 37 -4.68 7.37 7.58
C ALA A 37 -3.74 8.43 6.99
N SER A 38 -3.39 8.32 5.70
CA SER A 38 -2.33 9.11 5.06
C SER A 38 -2.63 9.42 3.59
N ARG A 39 -1.97 10.44 3.02
CA ARG A 39 -2.12 10.86 1.62
C ARG A 39 -0.86 10.53 0.82
N VAL A 40 -0.97 9.63 -0.15
CA VAL A 40 0.18 9.17 -0.94
C VAL A 40 -0.11 9.24 -2.44
N ALA A 41 0.84 9.82 -3.18
CA ALA A 41 0.85 9.80 -4.64
C ALA A 41 1.94 8.85 -5.15
N ILE A 42 1.59 7.92 -6.02
CA ILE A 42 2.50 6.98 -6.67
C ILE A 42 2.53 7.29 -8.17
N GLN A 43 3.71 7.59 -8.70
CA GLN A 43 3.86 7.99 -10.10
C GLN A 43 5.03 7.27 -10.77
N GLY A 44 4.84 6.78 -11.99
CA GLY A 44 5.94 6.22 -12.78
C GLY A 44 6.59 4.98 -12.15
N SER A 45 5.88 4.26 -11.28
CA SER A 45 6.47 3.19 -10.46
C SER A 45 6.04 1.80 -10.92
N ARG A 46 6.82 0.78 -10.59
CA ARG A 46 6.58 -0.61 -10.99
C ARG A 46 6.53 -1.53 -9.77
N PHE A 47 5.55 -2.41 -9.73
CA PHE A 47 5.39 -3.43 -8.70
C PHE A 47 5.39 -4.79 -9.37
N LEU A 48 6.34 -5.64 -8.99
CA LEU A 48 6.62 -6.92 -9.64
C LEU A 48 6.60 -8.04 -8.59
N ASN A 49 5.71 -9.00 -8.78
CA ASN A 49 5.61 -10.23 -7.98
C ASN A 49 5.53 -9.96 -6.47
N THR A 50 4.74 -8.97 -6.06
CA THR A 50 4.56 -8.65 -4.64
C THR A 50 3.27 -9.27 -4.12
N SER A 51 3.27 -9.76 -2.88
CA SER A 51 2.10 -10.42 -2.28
C SER A 51 1.74 -9.90 -0.89
N SER A 52 0.47 -10.05 -0.52
CA SER A 52 0.01 -9.80 0.84
C SER A 52 -1.04 -10.80 1.32
N ALA A 53 -1.02 -11.15 2.61
CA ALA A 53 -2.01 -12.09 3.15
C ALA A 53 -3.41 -11.45 3.31
N LEU A 54 -3.53 -10.20 3.74
CA LEU A 54 -4.83 -9.60 4.11
C LEU A 54 -5.47 -8.76 3.00
N GLY A 55 -4.68 -8.00 2.24
CA GLY A 55 -5.22 -7.24 1.12
C GLY A 55 -4.25 -6.26 0.48
N GLY A 56 -4.46 -5.98 -0.79
CA GLY A 56 -3.61 -5.09 -1.58
C GLY A 56 -2.22 -5.69 -1.80
N GLY A 57 -2.13 -6.69 -2.67
CA GLY A 57 -0.92 -7.50 -2.91
C GLY A 57 0.36 -6.70 -3.18
N CYS A 58 0.26 -5.52 -3.78
CA CYS A 58 1.36 -4.56 -3.80
C CYS A 58 1.05 -3.34 -2.93
N VAL A 59 -0.13 -2.74 -3.11
CA VAL A 59 -0.48 -1.49 -2.44
C VAL A 59 -1.78 -1.65 -1.66
N TRP A 60 -1.76 -1.29 -0.39
CA TRP A 60 -2.97 -1.12 0.39
C TRP A 60 -3.07 0.30 0.94
N ALA A 61 -4.29 0.84 0.93
CA ALA A 61 -4.62 2.09 1.59
C ALA A 61 -5.91 1.95 2.41
N GLY A 62 -5.88 2.33 3.68
CA GLY A 62 -7.09 2.39 4.48
C GLY A 62 -6.95 3.17 5.77
N ALA A 63 -8.01 3.21 6.58
CA ALA A 63 -8.06 3.97 7.82
C ALA A 63 -8.51 3.07 8.97
N GLN A 64 -7.61 2.23 9.50
CA GLN A 64 -7.92 1.47 10.71
C GLN A 64 -7.71 2.34 11.95
N LYS A 65 -8.82 2.64 12.65
CA LYS A 65 -8.85 3.46 13.88
C LYS A 65 -8.29 2.78 15.13
N ARG A 66 -8.00 1.48 15.12
CA ARG A 66 -7.86 0.73 16.38
C ARG A 66 -6.53 0.95 17.11
N ASP A 67 -5.46 1.23 16.38
CA ASP A 67 -4.11 1.25 16.97
C ASP A 67 -3.39 2.61 16.88
N PHE A 68 -3.94 3.55 16.12
CA PHE A 68 -3.33 4.88 15.93
C PHE A 68 -4.36 5.95 16.30
N ASP A 69 -4.02 6.79 17.27
CA ASP A 69 -4.80 7.98 17.64
C ASP A 69 -4.62 9.05 16.55
N VAL A 70 -5.23 8.79 15.40
CA VAL A 70 -5.18 9.64 14.22
C VAL A 70 -6.47 10.43 14.07
N ALA A 71 -6.32 11.76 14.08
CA ALA A 71 -7.41 12.67 13.75
C ALA A 71 -7.87 12.55 12.29
N ASP A 72 -6.97 12.22 11.36
CA ASP A 72 -7.31 11.98 9.97
C ASP A 72 -7.74 10.53 9.79
N THR A 73 -9.01 10.30 9.49
CA THR A 73 -9.58 8.96 9.32
C THR A 73 -9.69 8.58 7.86
N THR A 74 -8.93 9.25 6.99
CA THR A 74 -8.99 9.06 5.54
C THR A 74 -7.61 8.71 5.00
N SER A 75 -7.59 7.74 4.09
CA SER A 75 -6.42 7.50 3.26
C SER A 75 -6.73 7.91 1.83
N GLU A 76 -5.87 8.74 1.25
CA GLU A 76 -5.95 9.13 -0.15
C GLU A 76 -4.80 8.48 -0.90
N LEU A 77 -5.14 7.75 -1.97
CA LEU A 77 -4.17 7.10 -2.83
C LEU A 77 -4.41 7.57 -4.27
N ASN A 78 -3.42 8.26 -4.85
CA ASN A 78 -3.41 8.58 -6.26
C ASN A 78 -2.30 7.80 -6.96
N ILE A 79 -2.65 7.04 -8.00
CA ILE A 79 -1.70 6.25 -8.78
C ILE A 79 -1.76 6.68 -10.25
N ALA A 80 -0.63 7.10 -10.80
CA ALA A 80 -0.51 7.49 -12.20
C ALA A 80 0.70 6.82 -12.86
N ASN A 81 0.57 6.48 -14.15
CA ASN A 81 1.67 5.96 -14.97
C ASN A 81 2.47 4.82 -14.31
N SER A 82 1.79 3.95 -13.55
CA SER A 82 2.42 2.89 -12.77
C SER A 82 1.89 1.53 -13.19
N SER A 83 2.70 0.48 -13.04
CA SER A 83 2.34 -0.88 -13.46
C SER A 83 2.42 -1.87 -12.32
N PHE A 84 1.50 -2.83 -12.30
CA PHE A 84 1.40 -3.89 -11.30
C PHE A 84 1.37 -5.23 -12.03
N ALA A 85 2.40 -6.05 -11.88
CA ALA A 85 2.52 -7.33 -12.57
C ALA A 85 2.84 -8.43 -11.56
N GLY A 86 2.10 -9.54 -11.62
CA GLY A 86 2.28 -10.66 -10.71
C GLY A 86 1.92 -10.36 -9.25
N CYS A 87 1.25 -9.23 -8.97
CA CYS A 87 0.82 -8.93 -7.61
C CYS A 87 -0.43 -9.71 -7.22
N SER A 88 -0.46 -10.22 -6.00
CA SER A 88 -1.59 -11.01 -5.51
C SER A 88 -1.84 -10.78 -4.03
N SER A 89 -3.09 -10.97 -3.60
CA SER A 89 -3.41 -11.09 -2.19
C SER A 89 -4.25 -12.33 -1.95
N LEU A 90 -4.01 -13.02 -0.84
CA LEU A 90 -4.88 -14.09 -0.37
C LEU A 90 -6.24 -13.56 0.13
N GLY A 91 -6.26 -12.30 0.57
CA GLY A 91 -7.46 -11.58 0.95
C GLY A 91 -8.04 -10.78 -0.21
N SER A 92 -8.22 -9.47 -0.02
CA SER A 92 -8.95 -8.61 -0.98
C SER A 92 -8.04 -7.75 -1.87
N GLY A 93 -8.56 -7.38 -3.05
CA GLY A 93 -8.00 -6.34 -3.92
C GLY A 93 -6.86 -6.79 -4.86
N GLY A 94 -6.46 -8.06 -4.89
CA GLY A 94 -5.46 -8.56 -5.83
C GLY A 94 -4.15 -7.76 -5.73
N ALA A 95 -3.91 -6.83 -6.65
CA ALA A 95 -2.77 -5.90 -6.60
C ALA A 95 -2.98 -4.69 -5.67
N ILE A 96 -4.17 -4.08 -5.68
CA ILE A 96 -4.44 -2.81 -4.99
C ILE A 96 -5.74 -2.93 -4.22
N LEU A 97 -5.72 -2.57 -2.94
CA LEU A 97 -6.92 -2.45 -2.12
C LEU A 97 -6.98 -1.07 -1.48
N VAL A 98 -8.09 -0.36 -1.69
CA VAL A 98 -8.44 0.85 -0.93
C VAL A 98 -9.66 0.51 -0.08
N SER A 99 -9.55 0.61 1.25
CA SER A 99 -10.62 0.26 2.20
C SER A 99 -10.92 1.42 3.14
N GLY A 100 -12.20 1.72 3.35
CA GLY A 100 -12.69 2.71 4.31
C GLY A 100 -12.80 2.18 5.74
#